data_AF-A0A9N9EV33-F1
#
_entry.id   AF-A0A9N9EV33-F1
#
_cell.length_a   1.000
_cell.length_b   1.000
_cell.length_c   1.000
_cell.angle_alpha   90.00
_cell.angle_beta   90.00
_cell.angle_gamma   90.00
#
_symmetry.space_group_name_H-M   'P 1'
#
loop_
_entity.id
_entity.type
_entity.pdbx_description
1 polymer ?
#
loop_
_entity_poly.entity_id
_entity_poly.type
_entity_poly.pdbx_seq_one_letter_code
_entity_poly.pdbx_strand_id
1 'polypeptide(L)'
;MTYTNEQKGNYYIIADHLRTTIFALADGATFESKGRGYILKKLVKKATLLSYLLGLNSEQLQKVSEKLIEVNASYYQHLKANENLIISELKKEIEKNREFILRANRELE
;
A
#
# COMPACT_ATOMS: atom_id res chain seq x y z
N MET A 1 5.84 23.08 5.79
CA MET A 1 6.61 22.07 6.56
C MET A 1 7.66 21.47 5.65
N THR A 2 8.90 21.35 6.11
CA THR A 2 10.01 20.76 5.33
C THR A 2 10.27 19.34 5.83
N TYR A 3 10.12 18.34 4.98
CA TYR A 3 10.41 16.94 5.32
C TYR A 3 11.92 16.66 5.32
N THR A 4 12.38 15.79 6.23
CA THR A 4 13.77 15.29 6.21
C THR A 4 14.03 14.45 4.95
N ASN A 5 15.30 14.27 4.58
CA ASN A 5 15.66 13.43 3.43
C ASN A 5 15.22 11.98 3.62
N GLU A 6 15.28 11.46 4.84
CA GLU A 6 14.80 10.13 5.17
C GLU A 6 13.28 10.02 5.02
N GLN A 7 12.52 10.99 5.53
CA GLN A 7 11.06 11.03 5.36
C GLN A 7 10.66 11.07 3.88
N LYS A 8 11.34 11.90 3.07
CA LYS A 8 11.16 11.94 1.62
C LYS A 8 11.42 10.57 0.98
N GLY A 9 12.53 9.92 1.35
CA GLY A 9 12.85 8.56 0.91
C GLY A 9 11.73 7.57 1.21
N ASN A 10 11.19 7.60 2.44
CA ASN A 10 10.09 6.74 2.84
C ASN A 10 8.80 7.01 2.04
N TYR A 11 8.47 8.27 1.76
CA TYR A 11 7.33 8.59 0.90
C TYR A 11 7.48 8.03 -0.51
N TYR A 12 8.68 8.12 -1.10
CA TYR A 12 8.94 7.53 -2.43
C TYR A 12 8.78 6.01 -2.42
N ILE A 13 9.31 5.33 -1.40
CA ILE A 13 9.18 3.87 -1.27
C ILE A 13 7.71 3.46 -1.13
N ILE A 14 6.94 4.16 -0.30
CA ILE A 14 5.50 3.90 -0.12
C ILE A 14 4.76 4.05 -1.45
N ALA A 15 4.97 5.18 -2.15
CA ALA A 15 4.29 5.47 -3.41
C ALA A 15 4.63 4.43 -4.49
N ASP A 16 5.90 4.01 -4.58
CA ASP A 16 6.34 3.01 -5.53
C ASP A 16 5.73 1.63 -5.25
N HIS A 17 5.83 1.14 -4.01
CA HIS A 17 5.28 -0.16 -3.62
C HIS A 17 3.76 -0.25 -3.79
N LEU A 18 3.04 0.84 -3.47
CA LEU A 18 1.61 0.91 -3.72
C LEU A 18 1.32 0.93 -5.22
N ARG A 19 2.04 1.73 -6.02
CA ARG A 19 1.86 1.78 -7.48
C ARG A 19 2.08 0.40 -8.12
N THR A 20 3.19 -0.28 -7.82
CA THR A 20 3.45 -1.64 -8.34
C THR A 20 2.32 -2.60 -7.96
N THR A 21 1.85 -2.55 -6.72
CA THR A 21 0.78 -3.43 -6.26
C THR A 21 -0.55 -3.12 -6.97
N ILE A 22 -0.91 -1.84 -7.09
CA ILE A 22 -2.14 -1.39 -7.75
C ILE A 22 -2.20 -1.88 -9.20
N PHE A 23 -1.11 -1.70 -9.96
CA PHE A 23 -1.03 -2.17 -11.34
C PHE A 23 -1.14 -3.70 -11.42
N ALA A 24 -0.39 -4.42 -10.57
CA ALA A 24 -0.47 -5.88 -10.56
C ALA A 24 -1.88 -6.40 -10.24
N LEU A 25 -2.56 -5.80 -9.27
CA LEU A 25 -3.95 -6.14 -8.95
C LEU A 25 -4.91 -5.81 -10.11
N ALA A 26 -4.70 -4.68 -10.78
CA ALA A 26 -5.49 -4.29 -11.95
C ALA A 26 -5.31 -5.26 -13.14
N ASP A 27 -4.11 -5.84 -13.27
CA ASP A 27 -3.78 -6.89 -14.24
C ASP A 27 -4.27 -8.29 -13.83
N GLY A 28 -5.00 -8.40 -12.71
CA GLY A 28 -5.60 -9.65 -12.23
C GLY A 28 -4.71 -10.50 -11.31
N ALA A 29 -3.57 -9.98 -10.85
CA ALA A 29 -2.84 -10.62 -9.77
C ALA A 29 -3.63 -10.55 -8.45
N THR A 30 -3.35 -11.45 -7.53
CA THR A 30 -4.01 -11.52 -6.23
C THR A 30 -2.98 -11.70 -5.11
N PHE A 31 -3.39 -11.43 -3.87
CA PHE A 31 -2.55 -11.71 -2.71
C PHE A 31 -2.56 -13.20 -2.39
N GLU A 32 -1.38 -13.80 -2.26
CA GLU A 32 -1.22 -15.24 -2.00
C GLU A 32 -0.16 -15.50 -0.92
N SER A 33 -0.19 -16.68 -0.31
CA SER A 33 0.80 -17.09 0.70
C SER A 33 2.17 -17.44 0.09
N LYS A 34 2.23 -17.76 -1.21
CA LYS A 34 3.44 -18.16 -1.93
C LYS A 34 3.50 -17.49 -3.31
N GLY A 35 4.61 -17.66 -4.02
CA GLY A 35 4.75 -17.20 -5.40
C GLY A 35 4.65 -15.67 -5.58
N ARG A 36 4.03 -15.24 -6.68
CA ARG A 36 3.94 -13.82 -7.06
C ARG A 36 3.05 -13.03 -6.10
N GLY A 37 1.93 -13.61 -5.67
CA GLY A 37 1.05 -12.95 -4.70
C GLY A 37 1.73 -12.70 -3.35
N TYR A 38 2.69 -13.54 -2.96
CA TYR A 38 3.49 -13.29 -1.74
C TYR A 38 4.40 -12.07 -1.88
N ILE A 39 4.94 -11.80 -3.06
CA ILE A 39 5.76 -10.60 -3.32
C ILE A 39 4.90 -9.35 -3.12
N LEU A 40 3.67 -9.33 -3.66
CA LEU A 40 2.74 -8.22 -3.47
C LEU A 40 2.44 -7.96 -1.99
N LYS A 41 2.22 -9.02 -1.20
CA LYS A 41 2.03 -8.88 0.25
C LYS A 41 3.25 -8.24 0.95
N LYS A 42 4.47 -8.56 0.51
CA LYS A 42 5.69 -7.95 1.06
C LYS A 42 5.76 -6.45 0.73
N LEU A 43 5.41 -6.05 -0.49
CA LEU A 43 5.37 -4.65 -0.90
C LEU A 43 4.38 -3.84 -0.05
N VAL A 44 3.14 -4.36 0.08
CA VAL A 44 2.11 -3.71 0.91
C VAL A 44 2.54 -3.67 2.37
N LYS A 45 3.08 -4.76 2.93
CA LYS A 45 3.56 -4.78 4.32
C LYS A 45 4.65 -3.74 4.55
N LYS A 46 5.59 -3.58 3.62
CA LYS A 46 6.66 -2.56 3.71
C LYS A 46 6.07 -1.15 3.64
N ALA A 47 5.13 -0.89 2.73
CA ALA A 47 4.44 0.40 2.65
C ALA A 47 3.66 0.72 3.94
N THR A 48 2.92 -0.25 4.48
CA THR A 48 2.19 -0.11 5.75
C THR A 48 3.13 0.18 6.91
N LEU A 49 4.27 -0.52 7.01
CA LEU A 49 5.27 -0.27 8.05
C LEU A 49 5.84 1.15 7.96
N LEU A 50 6.29 1.59 6.78
CA LEU A 50 6.84 2.92 6.61
C LEU A 50 5.78 4.01 6.88
N SER A 51 4.53 3.78 6.47
CA SER A 51 3.43 4.70 6.76
C SER A 51 3.20 4.83 8.28
N TYR A 52 3.28 3.73 9.03
CA TYR A 52 3.20 3.72 10.49
C TYR A 52 4.32 4.55 11.12
N LEU A 53 5.57 4.35 10.68
CA LEU A 53 6.73 5.09 11.18
C LEU A 53 6.65 6.59 10.86
N LEU A 54 5.96 6.97 9.77
CA LEU A 54 5.67 8.35 9.42
C LEU A 54 4.44 8.93 10.15
N GLY A 55 3.80 8.18 11.04
CA GLY A 55 2.62 8.60 11.79
C GLY A 55 1.33 8.60 10.97
N LEU A 56 1.31 7.97 9.79
CA LEU A 56 0.10 7.83 8.99
C LEU A 56 -0.75 6.67 9.50
N ASN A 57 -2.07 6.81 9.39
CA ASN A 57 -3.03 5.76 9.69
C ASN A 57 -3.46 4.99 8.42
N SER A 58 -4.20 3.88 8.60
CA SER A 58 -4.65 3.03 7.50
C SER A 58 -5.53 3.78 6.49
N GLU A 59 -6.39 4.68 6.95
CA GLU A 59 -7.29 5.47 6.10
C GLU A 59 -6.51 6.43 5.20
N GLN A 60 -5.49 7.11 5.74
CA GLN A 60 -4.61 7.97 4.96
C GLN A 60 -3.85 7.17 3.89
N LEU A 61 -3.39 5.96 4.21
CA LEU A 61 -2.72 5.10 3.23
C LEU A 61 -3.68 4.60 2.13
N GLN A 62 -4.94 4.33 2.48
CA GLN A 62 -6.00 4.01 1.51
C GLN A 62 -6.25 5.19 0.57
N LYS A 63 -6.38 6.42 1.10
CA LYS A 63 -6.53 7.64 0.28
C LYS A 63 -5.36 7.86 -0.67
N VAL A 64 -4.13 7.51 -0.27
CA VAL A 64 -2.97 7.54 -1.17
C VAL A 64 -3.14 6.53 -2.31
N SER A 65 -3.63 5.33 -2.03
CA SER A 65 -3.91 4.31 -3.05
C SER A 65 -4.96 4.77 -4.06
N GLU A 66 -6.07 5.37 -3.58
CA GLU A 66 -7.11 5.96 -4.42
C GLU A 66 -6.55 7.08 -5.31
N LYS A 67 -5.73 7.97 -4.73
CA LYS A 67 -5.10 9.04 -5.49
C LYS A 67 -4.14 8.51 -6.56
N LEU A 68 -3.40 7.44 -6.26
CA LEU A 68 -2.52 6.78 -7.22
C LEU A 68 -3.30 6.20 -8.41
N ILE A 69 -4.49 5.62 -8.18
CA ILE A 69 -5.37 5.16 -9.26
C ILE A 69 -5.81 6.37 -10.09
N GLU A 70 -6.31 7.43 -9.45
CA GLU A 70 -6.81 8.64 -10.11
C GLU A 70 -5.76 9.29 -11.03
N VAL A 71 -4.53 9.48 -10.55
CA VAL A 71 -3.48 10.17 -11.35
C VAL A 71 -2.95 9.33 -12.51
N ASN A 72 -3.12 8.00 -12.47
CA ASN A 72 -2.68 7.10 -13.54
C ASN A 72 -3.83 6.71 -14.50
N ALA A 73 -5.10 6.88 -14.09
CA ALA A 73 -6.27 6.45 -14.85
C ALA A 73 -6.42 7.12 -16.23
N SER A 74 -5.83 8.30 -16.44
CA SER A 74 -5.86 9.00 -17.73
C SER A 74 -5.15 8.23 -18.85
N TYR A 75 -4.10 7.49 -18.52
CA TYR A 75 -3.34 6.66 -19.47
C TYR A 75 -3.70 5.17 -19.34
N TYR A 76 -4.10 4.74 -18.14
CA TYR A 76 -4.34 3.34 -17.81
C TYR A 76 -5.79 3.14 -17.34
N GLN A 77 -6.72 3.13 -18.29
CA GLN A 77 -8.16 3.05 -18.01
C GLN A 77 -8.57 1.79 -17.22
N HIS A 78 -7.81 0.69 -17.35
CA HIS A 78 -8.04 -0.55 -16.61
C HIS A 78 -7.86 -0.38 -15.09
N LEU A 79 -7.07 0.60 -14.64
CA LEU A 79 -6.96 0.92 -13.21
C LEU A 79 -8.28 1.43 -12.65
N LYS A 80 -8.96 2.32 -13.39
CA LYS A 80 -10.27 2.85 -12.99
C LYS A 80 -11.35 1.77 -13.09
N ALA A 81 -11.30 0.95 -14.13
CA ALA A 81 -12.25 -0.17 -14.30
C ALA A 81 -12.19 -1.18 -13.13
N ASN A 82 -11.01 -1.40 -12.55
CA ASN A 82 -10.79 -2.34 -11.46
C ASN A 82 -10.66 -1.69 -10.07
N GLU A 83 -10.93 -0.38 -9.95
CA GLU A 83 -10.66 0.41 -8.74
C GLU A 83 -11.30 -0.19 -7.49
N ASN A 84 -12.57 -0.58 -7.57
CA ASN A 84 -13.28 -1.17 -6.43
C ASN A 84 -12.61 -2.46 -5.93
N LEU A 85 -12.17 -3.32 -6.85
CA LEU A 85 -11.45 -4.56 -6.52
C LEU A 85 -10.11 -4.22 -5.86
N ILE A 86 -9.31 -3.37 -6.50
CA ILE A 86 -7.98 -2.97 -6.04
C ILE A 86 -8.04 -2.39 -4.63
N ILE A 87 -8.93 -1.42 -4.40
CA ILE A 87 -9.10 -0.75 -3.11
C ILE A 87 -9.59 -1.73 -2.05
N SER A 88 -10.54 -2.62 -2.39
CA SER A 88 -11.06 -3.60 -1.43
C SER A 88 -9.98 -4.59 -0.97
N GLU A 89 -9.12 -5.06 -1.87
CA GLU A 89 -8.05 -6.00 -1.57
C GLU A 89 -6.91 -5.31 -0.80
N LEU A 90 -6.51 -4.10 -1.22
CA LEU A 90 -5.51 -3.31 -0.50
C LEU A 90 -5.98 -2.97 0.92
N LYS A 91 -7.24 -2.59 1.10
CA LYS A 91 -7.80 -2.28 2.42
C LYS A 91 -7.67 -3.46 3.38
N LYS A 92 -8.06 -4.66 2.95
CA LYS A 92 -7.95 -5.88 3.77
C LYS A 92 -6.50 -6.13 4.19
N GLU A 93 -5.56 -6.04 3.24
CA GLU A 93 -4.15 -6.34 3.51
C GLU A 93 -3.48 -5.23 4.34
N ILE A 94 -3.85 -3.95 4.15
CA ILE A 94 -3.35 -2.82 4.97
C ILE A 94 -3.82 -2.98 6.43
N GLU A 95 -5.10 -3.24 6.67
CA GLU A 95 -5.61 -3.39 8.05
C GLU A 95 -4.97 -4.59 8.75
N LYS A 96 -4.89 -5.74 8.08
CA LYS A 96 -4.21 -6.93 8.61
C LYS A 96 -2.76 -6.64 9.00
N ASN A 97 -2.03 -5.91 8.16
CA ASN A 97 -0.65 -5.53 8.44
C ASN A 97 -0.57 -4.50 9.58
N ARG A 98 -1.51 -3.56 9.66
CA ARG A 98 -1.59 -2.57 10.74
C ARG A 98 -1.80 -3.23 12.09
N GLU A 99 -2.75 -4.15 12.19
CA GLU A 99 -2.98 -4.93 13.40
C GLU A 99 -1.74 -5.73 13.82
N PHE A 100 -1.07 -6.37 12.85
CA PHE A 100 0.16 -7.11 13.12
C PHE A 100 1.26 -6.20 13.69
N ILE A 101 1.46 -5.02 13.11
CA ILE A 101 2.46 -4.03 13.58
C ILE A 101 2.12 -3.57 15.00
N LEU A 102 0.86 -3.24 15.27
CA LEU A 102 0.42 -2.79 16.60
C LEU A 102 0.57 -3.89 17.66
N ARG A 103 0.26 -5.15 17.33
CA ARG A 103 0.50 -6.28 18.23
C ARG A 103 1.98 -6.47 18.53
N ALA A 104 2.82 -6.49 17.50
CA ALA A 104 4.26 -6.68 17.65
C ALA A 104 4.92 -5.57 18.49
N ASN A 105 4.52 -4.31 18.33
CA ASN A 105 5.06 -3.21 19.13
C ASN A 105 4.68 -3.32 20.61
N ARG A 106 3.45 -3.77 20.92
CA ARG A 106 3.03 -3.99 22.32
C ARG A 106 3.79 -5.12 23.03
N GLU A 107 4.32 -6.08 22.29
CA GLU A 107 5.13 -7.18 22.85
C GLU A 107 6.59 -6.77 23.10
N LEU A 108 7.03 -5.65 22.51
CA LEU A 108 8.39 -5.11 22.64
C LEU A 108 8.50 -4.02 23.71
N GLU A 109 7.37 -3.47 24.16
CA GLU A 109 7.24 -2.50 25.26
C GLU A 109 7.06 -3.22 26.61
#